data_AF-B7Q5J0-F1
#
_entry.id   AF-B7Q5J0-F1
#
_cell.length_a   1.000
_cell.length_b   1.000
_cell.length_c   1.000
_cell.angle_alpha   90.00
_cell.angle_beta   90.00
_cell.angle_gamma   90.00
#
_symmetry.space_group_name_H-M   'P 1'
#
loop_
_entity.id
_entity.type
_entity.pdbx_description
1 polymer ?
#
loop_
_entity_poly.entity_id
_entity_poly.type
_entity_poly.pdbx_seq_one_letter_code
_entity_poly.pdbx_strand_id
1 'polypeptide(L)'
;SRMYPVSIVALILVATAVVALSDRASALTPDPGDVQYDILFGREPRNGNVGDACRNNDHCKKNLCCLASSCQPRSPPGHPCSDEQIKGGTYVKHCPCLSG
;
A
#
# COMPACT_ATOMS: atom_id res chain seq x y z
N SER A 1 -41.50 -48.89 -8.96
CA SER A 1 -41.22 -47.52 -8.47
C SER A 1 -39.81 -47.36 -7.92
N ARG A 2 -38.78 -47.33 -8.79
CA ARG A 2 -37.36 -47.23 -8.36
C ARG A 2 -36.57 -46.18 -9.17
N MET A 3 -37.27 -45.18 -9.72
CA MET A 3 -36.70 -44.13 -10.59
C MET A 3 -36.27 -42.86 -9.82
N TYR A 4 -36.82 -42.63 -8.62
CA TYR A 4 -36.56 -41.45 -7.78
C TYR A 4 -35.15 -41.33 -7.18
N PRO A 5 -34.48 -42.40 -6.70
CA PRO A 5 -33.20 -42.23 -6.02
C PRO A 5 -32.09 -41.80 -6.99
N VAL A 6 -32.15 -42.24 -8.25
CA VAL A 6 -31.15 -41.87 -9.28
C VAL A 6 -31.29 -40.39 -9.68
N SER A 7 -32.53 -39.91 -9.77
CA SER A 7 -32.81 -38.50 -10.07
C SER A 7 -32.36 -37.57 -8.94
N ILE A 8 -32.60 -37.95 -7.68
CA ILE A 8 -32.15 -37.19 -6.51
C ILE A 8 -30.61 -37.15 -6.42
N VAL A 9 -29.95 -38.29 -6.64
CA VAL A 9 -28.48 -38.35 -6.63
C VAL A 9 -27.88 -37.48 -7.74
N ALA A 10 -28.46 -37.49 -8.95
CA ALA A 10 -28.03 -36.64 -10.05
C ALA A 10 -28.17 -35.14 -9.70
N LEU A 11 -29.28 -34.74 -9.07
CA LEU A 11 -29.50 -33.36 -8.63
C LEU A 11 -28.49 -32.91 -7.58
N ILE A 12 -28.16 -33.78 -6.62
CA ILE A 12 -27.15 -33.49 -5.58
C ILE A 12 -25.76 -33.31 -6.22
N LEU A 13 -25.39 -34.20 -7.14
CA LEU A 13 -24.10 -34.10 -7.84
C LEU A 13 -23.97 -32.81 -8.66
N VAL A 14 -25.03 -32.42 -9.37
CA VAL A 14 -25.07 -31.16 -10.12
C VAL A 14 -24.96 -29.96 -9.17
N ALA A 15 -25.72 -29.95 -8.07
CA ALA A 15 -25.68 -28.86 -7.08
C ALA A 15 -24.28 -28.70 -6.45
N THR A 16 -23.65 -29.80 -6.04
CA THR A 16 -22.30 -29.77 -5.46
C THR A 16 -21.23 -29.31 -6.45
N ALA A 17 -21.33 -29.72 -7.72
CA ALA A 17 -20.42 -29.27 -8.77
C ALA A 17 -20.54 -27.75 -9.02
N VAL A 18 -21.76 -27.21 -9.04
CA VAL A 18 -22.03 -25.77 -9.19
C VAL A 18 -21.47 -24.95 -8.02
N VAL A 19 -21.64 -25.44 -6.79
CA VAL A 19 -21.06 -24.80 -5.59
C VAL A 19 -19.53 -24.82 -5.65
N ALA A 20 -18.91 -25.96 -6.00
CA ALA A 20 -17.45 -26.09 -6.07
C ALA A 20 -16.81 -25.21 -7.17
N LEU A 21 -17.52 -24.95 -8.26
CA LEU A 21 -17.07 -24.03 -9.33
C LEU A 21 -17.13 -22.55 -8.90
N SER A 22 -18.04 -22.20 -7.98
CA SER A 22 -18.25 -20.83 -7.53
C SER A 22 -17.18 -20.35 -6.54
N ASP A 23 -16.56 -21.27 -5.80
CA ASP A 23 -15.53 -20.98 -4.78
C ASP A 23 -14.18 -20.52 -5.37
N ARG A 24 -13.92 -20.82 -6.65
CA ARG A 24 -12.63 -20.52 -7.31
C ARG A 24 -12.47 -19.07 -7.78
N ALA A 25 -13.50 -18.24 -7.65
CA ALA A 25 -13.47 -16.86 -8.14
C ALA A 25 -12.77 -15.85 -7.21
N SER A 26 -12.45 -16.24 -5.97
CA SER A 26 -12.00 -15.29 -4.94
C SER A 26 -10.49 -15.03 -4.90
N ALA A 27 -9.68 -15.63 -5.79
CA ALA A 27 -8.22 -15.53 -5.73
C ALA A 27 -7.60 -14.40 -6.58
N LEU A 28 -8.41 -13.53 -7.21
CA LEU A 28 -7.91 -12.48 -8.13
C LEU A 28 -8.07 -11.06 -7.61
N THR A 29 -8.65 -10.84 -6.43
CA THR A 29 -8.61 -9.52 -5.82
C THR A 29 -7.33 -9.42 -4.99
N PRO A 30 -6.41 -8.48 -5.30
CA PRO A 30 -5.36 -8.10 -4.38
C PRO A 30 -6.02 -7.78 -3.04
N ASP A 31 -5.65 -8.49 -1.98
CA ASP A 31 -6.12 -8.21 -0.64
C ASP A 31 -5.72 -6.77 -0.29
N PRO A 32 -6.67 -5.85 -0.02
CA PRO A 32 -6.37 -4.47 0.31
C PRO A 32 -5.82 -4.33 1.74
N GLY A 33 -5.52 -5.44 2.44
CA GLY A 33 -5.17 -5.49 3.85
C GLY A 33 -3.79 -4.96 4.23
N ASP A 34 -2.87 -4.76 3.27
CA ASP A 34 -1.50 -4.34 3.57
C ASP A 34 -1.20 -2.88 3.17
N VAL A 35 -2.15 -2.19 2.54
CA VAL A 35 -1.94 -0.79 2.14
C VAL A 35 -2.40 0.10 3.28
N GLN A 36 -1.46 0.63 4.08
CA GLN A 36 -1.77 1.70 5.02
C GLN A 36 -2.04 2.99 4.23
N TYR A 37 -3.31 3.27 3.93
CA TYR A 37 -3.74 4.54 3.36
C TYR A 37 -3.70 5.59 4.47
N ASP A 38 -2.87 6.62 4.29
CA ASP A 38 -2.89 7.79 5.17
C ASP A 38 -4.15 8.60 4.85
N ILE A 39 -5.25 8.30 5.55
CA ILE A 39 -6.55 8.96 5.36
C ILE A 39 -6.51 10.42 5.81
N LEU A 40 -5.53 10.79 6.65
CA LEU A 40 -5.39 12.15 7.17
C LEU A 40 -4.69 13.07 6.17
N PHE A 41 -3.81 12.52 5.32
CA PHE A 41 -3.06 13.28 4.31
C PHE A 41 -3.31 12.59 2.97
N GLY A 42 -4.39 12.99 2.29
CA GLY A 42 -4.72 12.48 0.95
C GLY A 42 -3.46 12.44 0.08
N ARG A 43 -3.32 11.39 -0.74
CA ARG A 43 -2.16 11.18 -1.62
C ARG A 43 -2.00 12.34 -2.60
N GLU A 44 -1.35 13.39 -2.14
CA GLU A 44 -0.87 14.47 -2.98
C GLU A 44 0.21 13.84 -3.89
N PRO A 45 0.19 14.10 -5.20
CA PRO A 45 1.28 13.66 -6.06
C PRO A 45 2.63 14.17 -5.51
N ARG A 46 3.64 13.29 -5.48
CA ARG A 46 5.04 13.57 -5.10
C ARG A 46 5.71 14.56 -6.07
N ASN A 47 5.24 15.80 -6.09
CA ASN A 47 5.65 16.84 -7.05
C ASN A 47 6.49 17.95 -6.42
N GLY A 48 6.63 17.97 -5.09
CA GLY A 48 7.40 18.98 -4.37
C GLY A 48 8.86 19.01 -4.77
N ASN A 49 9.34 20.22 -5.09
CA ASN A 49 10.72 20.57 -5.40
C ASN A 49 11.45 21.00 -4.14
N VAL A 50 12.77 21.19 -4.25
CA VAL A 50 13.58 21.69 -3.13
C VAL A 50 13.06 23.05 -2.67
N GLY A 51 12.81 23.18 -1.37
CA GLY A 51 12.28 24.39 -0.73
C GLY A 51 10.75 24.47 -0.67
N ASP A 52 10.02 23.61 -1.40
CA ASP A 52 8.56 23.60 -1.35
C ASP A 52 8.06 23.17 0.02
N ALA A 53 6.93 23.72 0.45
CA ALA A 53 6.29 23.34 1.70
C ALA A 53 5.82 21.89 1.63
N CYS A 54 6.03 21.14 2.71
CA CYS A 54 5.63 19.74 2.81
C CYS A 54 5.11 19.42 4.20
N ARG A 55 4.23 18.41 4.28
CA ARG A 55 3.70 17.89 5.54
C ARG A 55 4.23 16.50 5.90
N ASN A 56 4.58 15.72 4.88
CA ASN A 56 5.21 14.41 4.95
C ASN A 56 6.16 14.20 3.75
N ASN A 57 6.90 13.10 3.78
CA ASN A 57 7.82 12.71 2.70
C ASN A 57 7.12 12.45 1.35
N ASP A 58 5.84 12.09 1.34
CA ASP A 58 5.06 11.82 0.13
C ASP A 58 4.64 13.07 -0.64
N HIS A 59 4.84 14.28 -0.08
CA HIS A 59 4.69 15.51 -0.86
C HIS A 59 5.90 15.79 -1.75
N CYS A 60 7.09 15.30 -1.37
CA CYS A 60 8.34 15.61 -2.06
C CYS A 60 8.71 14.56 -3.12
N LYS A 61 9.51 14.94 -4.13
CA LYS A 61 10.08 13.99 -5.10
C LYS A 61 10.91 12.90 -4.41
N LYS A 62 11.07 11.75 -5.08
CA LYS A 62 11.70 10.52 -4.52
C LYS A 62 13.12 10.71 -3.95
N ASN A 63 13.87 11.70 -4.46
CA ASN A 63 15.24 12.02 -4.03
C ASN A 63 15.30 13.13 -2.98
N LEU A 64 14.14 13.57 -2.49
CA LEU A 64 13.98 14.61 -1.49
C LEU A 64 13.34 14.00 -0.24
N CYS A 65 13.42 14.73 0.86
CA CYS A 65 12.71 14.44 2.08
C CYS A 65 12.00 15.66 2.63
N CYS A 66 10.95 15.46 3.43
CA CYS A 66 10.33 16.56 4.16
C CYS A 66 11.09 16.83 5.46
N LEU A 67 11.86 17.93 5.50
CA LEU A 67 12.64 18.36 6.66
C LEU A 67 12.13 19.72 7.16
N ALA A 68 11.68 19.77 8.41
CA ALA A 68 11.14 21.00 9.03
C ALA A 68 10.08 21.70 8.16
N SER A 69 9.16 20.91 7.59
CA SER A 69 8.09 21.37 6.69
C SER A 69 8.55 21.93 5.34
N SER A 70 9.79 21.65 4.93
CA SER A 70 10.33 21.98 3.61
C SER A 70 10.94 20.76 2.91
N CYS A 71 10.76 20.64 1.60
CA CYS A 71 11.40 19.58 0.83
C CYS A 71 12.90 19.87 0.71
N GLN A 72 13.74 18.95 1.18
CA GLN A 72 15.19 19.07 1.19
C GLN A 72 15.84 17.85 0.53
N PRO A 73 17.04 17.98 -0.06
CA PRO A 73 17.74 16.84 -0.61
C PRO A 73 18.10 15.80 0.46
N ARG A 74 18.11 14.52 0.07
CA ARG A 74 18.64 13.45 0.92
C ARG A 74 20.11 13.68 1.21
N SER A 75 20.57 13.19 2.37
CA SER A 75 21.95 13.46 2.80
C SER A 75 22.95 12.72 1.91
N PRO A 76 23.94 13.42 1.32
CA PRO A 76 24.94 12.79 0.47
C PRO A 76 25.92 11.91 1.29
N PRO A 77 26.67 11.02 0.62
CA PRO A 77 27.69 10.22 1.30
C PRO A 77 28.67 11.09 2.10
N GLY A 78 29.04 10.62 3.30
CA GLY A 78 29.95 11.34 4.21
C GLY A 78 29.31 12.49 4.99
N HIS A 79 28.02 12.74 4.84
CA HIS A 79 27.27 13.74 5.60
C HIS A 79 26.35 13.06 6.63
N PRO A 80 26.01 13.73 7.74
CA PRO A 80 25.07 13.19 8.72
C PRO A 80 23.69 12.95 8.09
N CYS A 81 23.13 11.77 8.31
CA CYS A 81 21.73 11.44 7.98
C CYS A 81 20.98 10.96 9.22
N SER A 82 19.66 10.85 9.12
CA SER A 82 18.80 10.30 10.18
C SER A 82 17.81 9.31 9.60
N ASP A 83 17.69 8.15 10.24
CA ASP A 83 16.67 7.13 9.93
C ASP A 83 15.36 7.37 10.69
N GLU A 84 15.42 8.20 11.74
CA GLU A 84 14.29 8.49 12.60
C GLU A 84 13.35 9.51 11.95
N GLN A 85 12.13 9.06 11.66
CA GLN A 85 11.01 9.90 11.29
C GLN A 85 10.13 10.19 12.50
N ILE A 86 9.56 11.40 12.55
CA ILE A 86 8.47 11.69 13.47
C ILE A 86 7.20 11.02 12.93
N LYS A 87 6.25 10.66 13.81
CA LYS A 87 4.94 10.11 13.42
C LYS A 87 4.32 10.97 12.30
N GLY A 88 4.09 10.38 11.13
CA GLY A 88 3.60 11.08 9.94
C GLY A 88 4.66 11.31 8.83
N GLY A 89 5.89 10.81 8.98
CA GLY A 89 6.85 10.72 7.88
C GLY A 89 7.64 12.00 7.57
N THR A 90 7.76 12.90 8.55
CA THR A 90 8.58 14.13 8.45
C THR A 90 9.86 14.00 9.28
N TYR A 91 10.93 14.65 8.85
CA TYR A 91 12.22 14.70 9.50
C TYR A 91 12.42 16.06 10.21
N VAL A 92 13.14 16.04 11.34
CA VAL A 92 13.44 17.24 12.16
C VAL A 92 14.91 17.66 12.11
N LYS A 93 15.83 16.69 12.08
CA LYS A 93 17.27 16.96 12.17
C LYS A 93 17.94 16.90 10.80
N HIS A 94 17.94 15.71 10.20
CA HIS A 94 18.55 15.48 8.90
C HIS A 94 17.61 14.65 8.03
N CYS A 95 17.72 14.83 6.71
CA CYS A 95 17.14 13.91 5.77
C CYS A 95 17.81 12.52 5.86
N PRO A 96 17.13 11.45 5.42
CA PRO A 96 17.71 10.12 5.35
C PRO A 96 18.84 10.11 4.32
N CYS A 97 19.75 9.14 4.45
CA CYS A 97 20.87 8.99 3.52
C CYS A 97 20.33 8.79 2.09
N LEU A 98 21.05 9.31 1.08
CA LEU A 98 20.68 9.18 -0.33
C LEU A 98 20.62 7.70 -0.77
N SER A 99 21.54 6.92 -0.22
CA SER A 99 21.71 5.47 -0.44
C SER A 99 22.00 4.83 0.92
N GLY A 100 21.45 3.64 1.16
CA GLY A 100 21.85 2.76 2.27
C GLY A 100 22.91 1.77 1.80
#